data_AF-A0A7C6HWV5-F1
#
_entry.id   AF-A0A7C6HWV5-F1
#
_cell.length_a   1.000
_cell.length_b   1.000
_cell.length_c   1.000
_cell.angle_alpha   90.00
_cell.angle_beta   90.00
_cell.angle_gamma   90.00
#
_symmetry.space_group_name_H-M   'P 1'
#
loop_
_entity.id
_entity.type
_entity.pdbx_description
1 polymer ?
#
loop_
_entity_poly.entity_id
_entity_poly.type
_entity_poly.pdbx_seq_one_letter_code
_entity_poly.pdbx_strand_id
1 'polypeptide(L)'
;MELNIEEGANVIVTPGYYFSDAIGEMAVKYPDVSFIFIDGTPTNEGAAMDIPKNVCSILFKEEEAGFTAGYAAVKDGFTNLGFLGGAPVPAVVKFGIGYVAGAYYAANEMSKEITFPANRYEYLNSFAPDPNHTTKAASWYDAGTEIIFACAGGAGNSVFVAAEGKTDKWVIGVDVDQEAQSPKVISSSMKLLAQAVEQELTALIIDNAFNGGKALSKGVHQDSVGLPTATNSWRWRTYTVAEYQDLLTLMKADGFAAPTTKIELATFLKDKCGNPAGVEALINVTQPDSE
;
A
#
# COMPACT_ATOMS: atom_id res chain seq x y z
N MET A 1 -0.83 11.78 -22.98
CA MET A 1 0.64 11.65 -23.11
C MET A 1 1.12 12.23 -24.42
N GLU A 2 0.61 11.76 -25.56
CA GLU A 2 0.99 12.27 -26.90
C GLU A 2 0.90 13.81 -27.02
N LEU A 3 -0.25 14.41 -26.66
CA LEU A 3 -0.40 15.87 -26.67
C LEU A 3 0.72 16.59 -25.89
N ASN A 4 1.08 16.12 -24.69
CA ASN A 4 2.13 16.75 -23.89
C ASN A 4 3.50 16.65 -24.58
N ILE A 5 3.78 15.53 -25.26
CA ILE A 5 5.03 15.32 -25.98
C ILE A 5 5.09 16.24 -27.21
N GLU A 6 4.00 16.34 -27.96
CA GLU A 6 3.86 17.26 -29.09
C GLU A 6 4.00 18.74 -28.66
N GLU A 7 3.56 19.06 -27.45
CA GLU A 7 3.74 20.37 -26.81
C GLU A 7 5.15 20.59 -26.21
N GLY A 8 6.05 19.60 -26.35
CA GLY A 8 7.47 19.73 -26.02
C GLY A 8 7.92 19.04 -24.73
N ALA A 9 7.06 18.28 -24.07
CA ALA A 9 7.47 17.47 -22.92
C ALA A 9 8.44 16.36 -23.37
N ASN A 10 9.63 16.34 -22.79
CA ASN A 10 10.67 15.33 -23.02
C ASN A 10 10.82 14.34 -21.86
N VAL A 11 10.10 14.57 -20.75
CA VAL A 11 9.97 13.65 -19.62
C VAL A 11 8.48 13.51 -19.27
N ILE A 12 8.00 12.27 -19.17
CA ILE A 12 6.63 11.94 -18.80
C ILE A 12 6.65 11.12 -17.52
N VAL A 13 5.94 11.59 -16.49
CA VAL A 13 5.75 10.86 -15.22
C VAL A 13 4.30 10.37 -15.17
N THR A 14 4.09 9.07 -14.99
CA THR A 14 2.75 8.46 -14.91
C THR A 14 2.57 7.65 -13.64
N PRO A 15 1.54 7.94 -12.83
CA PRO A 15 1.21 7.15 -11.66
C PRO A 15 0.13 6.11 -11.94
N GLY A 16 0.43 4.84 -11.69
CA GLY A 16 -0.56 3.79 -11.51
C GLY A 16 -0.58 2.72 -12.60
N TYR A 17 -0.82 1.48 -12.16
CA TYR A 17 -0.87 0.26 -12.96
C TYR A 17 -1.60 0.36 -14.31
N TYR A 18 -2.71 1.09 -14.37
CA TYR A 18 -3.53 1.20 -15.59
C TYR A 18 -2.86 1.95 -16.76
N PHE A 19 -1.70 2.56 -16.55
CA PHE A 19 -0.90 3.16 -17.63
C PHE A 19 0.03 2.16 -18.34
N SER A 20 0.04 0.88 -17.97
CA SER A 20 1.02 -0.10 -18.45
C SER A 20 1.07 -0.22 -19.98
N ASP A 21 -0.09 -0.41 -20.65
CA ASP A 21 -0.14 -0.51 -22.11
C ASP A 21 0.19 0.81 -22.79
N ALA A 22 -0.35 1.92 -22.27
CA ALA A 22 -0.12 3.23 -22.83
C ALA A 22 1.37 3.63 -22.74
N ILE A 23 2.08 3.25 -21.67
CA ILE A 23 3.52 3.46 -21.56
C ILE A 23 4.28 2.55 -22.51
N GLY A 24 3.88 1.29 -22.67
CA GLY A 24 4.49 0.37 -23.63
C GLY A 24 4.43 0.91 -25.06
N GLU A 25 3.25 1.37 -25.49
CA GLU A 25 3.05 1.99 -26.81
C GLU A 25 3.87 3.28 -26.97
N MET A 26 3.75 4.20 -26.01
CA MET A 26 4.35 5.53 -26.10
C MET A 26 5.87 5.48 -26.04
N ALA A 27 6.45 4.58 -25.25
CA ALA A 27 7.89 4.42 -25.14
C ALA A 27 8.52 3.94 -26.46
N VAL A 28 7.84 3.06 -27.21
CA VAL A 28 8.28 2.60 -28.53
C VAL A 28 8.13 3.71 -29.58
N LYS A 29 7.00 4.43 -29.54
CA LYS A 29 6.70 5.50 -30.50
C LYS A 29 7.60 6.73 -30.34
N TYR A 30 8.01 7.04 -29.11
CA TYR A 30 8.80 8.22 -28.76
C TYR A 30 10.10 7.85 -28.03
N PRO A 31 11.12 7.30 -28.75
CA PRO A 31 12.34 6.79 -28.13
C PRO A 31 13.20 7.86 -27.45
N ASP A 32 13.04 9.13 -27.84
CA ASP A 32 13.78 10.26 -27.27
C ASP A 32 13.09 10.87 -26.03
N VAL A 33 11.88 10.43 -25.68
CA VAL A 33 11.15 10.85 -24.47
C VAL A 33 11.45 9.86 -23.35
N SER A 34 11.80 10.37 -22.17
CA SER A 34 12.00 9.55 -20.97
C SER A 34 10.69 9.40 -20.20
N PHE A 35 10.40 8.20 -19.73
CA PHE A 35 9.21 7.85 -18.98
C PHE A 35 9.57 7.37 -17.58
N ILE A 36 9.01 7.99 -16.55
CA ILE A 36 9.08 7.51 -15.17
C ILE A 36 7.71 6.93 -14.82
N PHE A 37 7.63 5.61 -14.72
CA PHE A 37 6.38 4.90 -14.56
C PHE A 37 6.24 4.34 -13.14
N ILE A 38 5.24 4.80 -12.39
CA ILE A 38 5.03 4.39 -11.00
C ILE A 38 3.95 3.31 -10.93
N ASP A 39 4.16 2.29 -10.08
CA ASP A 39 3.22 1.21 -9.79
C ASP A 39 2.86 0.30 -10.96
N GLY A 40 3.74 0.22 -11.96
CA GLY A 40 3.58 -0.72 -13.05
C GLY A 40 4.85 -0.92 -13.86
N THR A 41 4.77 -1.91 -14.74
CA THR A 41 5.74 -2.19 -15.79
C THR A 41 5.04 -2.08 -17.13
N PRO A 42 5.71 -1.57 -18.18
CA PRO A 42 5.11 -1.48 -19.50
C PRO A 42 4.55 -2.84 -19.95
N THR A 43 3.43 -2.81 -20.66
CA THR A 43 2.81 -3.97 -21.28
C THR A 43 2.46 -3.65 -22.73
N ASN A 44 2.17 -4.69 -23.51
CA ASN A 44 1.65 -4.56 -24.85
C ASN A 44 0.37 -5.40 -24.98
N GLU A 45 -0.78 -4.73 -25.08
CA GLU A 45 -2.10 -5.37 -25.10
C GLU A 45 -2.31 -6.32 -23.91
N GLY A 46 -1.90 -5.88 -22.71
CA GLY A 46 -1.96 -6.65 -21.47
C GLY A 46 -0.88 -7.72 -21.31
N ALA A 47 -0.04 -7.96 -22.33
CA ALA A 47 1.08 -8.90 -22.22
C ALA A 47 2.32 -8.20 -21.65
N ALA A 48 3.04 -8.89 -20.77
CA ALA A 48 4.33 -8.41 -20.27
C ALA A 48 5.33 -8.21 -21.43
N MET A 49 6.11 -7.14 -21.36
CA MET A 49 7.18 -6.85 -22.31
C MET A 49 8.47 -6.46 -21.58
N ASP A 50 9.59 -6.51 -22.29
CA ASP A 50 10.83 -5.93 -21.79
C ASP A 50 10.65 -4.42 -21.57
N ILE A 51 11.17 -3.92 -20.45
CA ILE A 51 11.10 -2.49 -20.12
C ILE A 51 11.99 -1.73 -21.12
N PRO A 52 11.44 -0.81 -21.93
CA PRO A 52 12.22 -0.05 -22.89
C PRO A 52 13.29 0.82 -22.20
N LYS A 53 14.40 1.08 -22.88
CA LYS A 53 15.54 1.84 -22.32
C LYS A 53 15.21 3.28 -21.94
N ASN A 54 14.13 3.84 -22.47
CA ASN A 54 13.63 5.16 -22.13
C ASN A 54 12.55 5.12 -21.03
N VAL A 55 12.31 3.97 -20.39
CA VAL A 55 11.36 3.82 -19.29
C VAL A 55 12.08 3.38 -18.02
N CYS A 56 11.88 4.10 -16.92
CA CYS A 56 12.21 3.63 -15.57
C CYS A 56 10.89 3.32 -14.84
N SER A 57 10.67 2.05 -14.51
CA SER A 57 9.56 1.64 -13.64
C SER A 57 9.97 1.77 -12.18
N ILE A 58 9.11 2.35 -11.35
CA ILE A 58 9.27 2.45 -9.89
C ILE A 58 8.15 1.63 -9.26
N LEU A 59 8.51 0.49 -8.70
CA LEU A 59 7.62 -0.38 -7.95
C LEU A 59 7.94 -0.25 -6.47
N PHE A 60 6.91 -0.30 -5.63
CA PHE A 60 7.08 -0.32 -4.19
C PHE A 60 6.90 -1.74 -3.64
N LYS A 61 7.33 -1.91 -2.40
CA LYS A 61 7.05 -3.09 -1.60
C LYS A 61 5.89 -2.79 -0.67
N GLU A 62 4.69 -2.71 -1.23
CA GLU A 62 3.48 -2.35 -0.47
C GLU A 62 3.14 -3.37 0.62
N GLU A 63 3.58 -4.61 0.47
CA GLU A 63 3.47 -5.64 1.51
C GLU A 63 4.25 -5.26 2.77
N GLU A 64 5.42 -4.63 2.64
CA GLU A 64 6.19 -4.15 3.80
C GLU A 64 5.47 -2.97 4.45
N ALA A 65 4.91 -2.06 3.63
CA ALA A 65 4.13 -0.92 4.11
C ALA A 65 2.87 -1.38 4.87
N GLY A 66 2.11 -2.31 4.29
CA GLY A 66 0.95 -2.93 4.92
C GLY A 66 1.31 -3.66 6.21
N PHE A 67 2.44 -4.38 6.22
CA PHE A 67 2.95 -5.07 7.41
C PHE A 67 3.12 -4.11 8.59
N THR A 68 3.78 -2.97 8.36
CA THR A 68 3.98 -1.98 9.42
C THR A 68 2.66 -1.41 9.95
N ALA A 69 1.66 -1.19 9.08
CA ALA A 69 0.34 -0.71 9.47
C ALA A 69 -0.43 -1.72 10.35
N GLY A 70 -0.42 -3.00 9.96
CA GLY A 70 -1.11 -4.07 10.71
C GLY A 70 -0.45 -4.32 12.06
N TYR A 71 0.88 -4.38 12.07
CA TYR A 71 1.66 -4.54 13.29
C TYR A 71 1.39 -3.39 14.27
N ALA A 72 1.47 -2.15 13.79
CA ALA A 72 1.22 -0.96 14.60
C ALA A 72 -0.19 -0.94 15.20
N ALA A 73 -1.23 -1.28 14.42
CA ALA A 73 -2.60 -1.35 14.91
C ALA A 73 -2.75 -2.29 16.11
N VAL A 74 -2.22 -3.51 16.01
CA VAL A 74 -2.36 -4.50 17.09
C VAL A 74 -1.47 -4.15 18.29
N LYS A 75 -0.27 -3.64 18.07
CA LYS A 75 0.60 -3.12 19.15
C LYS A 75 -0.02 -1.92 19.88
N ASP A 76 -0.80 -1.11 19.18
CA ASP A 76 -1.59 -0.02 19.76
C ASP A 76 -2.84 -0.50 20.53
N GLY A 77 -3.08 -1.81 20.55
CA GLY A 77 -4.16 -2.44 21.31
C GLY A 77 -5.48 -2.56 20.55
N PHE A 78 -5.52 -2.32 19.24
CA PHE A 78 -6.70 -2.66 18.44
C PHE A 78 -6.84 -4.17 18.30
N THR A 79 -8.07 -4.66 18.43
CA THR A 79 -8.39 -6.08 18.35
C THR A 79 -9.45 -6.38 17.29
N ASN A 80 -10.21 -5.40 16.81
CA ASN A 80 -11.21 -5.58 15.76
C ASN A 80 -10.80 -4.79 14.51
N LEU A 81 -10.30 -5.50 13.50
CA LEU A 81 -9.66 -4.90 12.32
C LEU A 81 -10.54 -5.03 11.07
N GLY A 82 -10.40 -4.07 10.16
CA GLY A 82 -10.94 -4.14 8.82
C GLY A 82 -9.97 -3.59 7.76
N PHE A 83 -10.21 -3.95 6.50
CA PHE A 83 -9.48 -3.47 5.34
C PHE A 83 -10.45 -3.12 4.21
N LEU A 84 -10.29 -1.91 3.66
CA LEU A 84 -10.99 -1.46 2.47
C LEU A 84 -9.95 -1.06 1.42
N GLY A 85 -9.79 -1.88 0.39
CA GLY A 85 -8.96 -1.60 -0.77
C GLY A 85 -9.77 -0.93 -1.88
N GLY A 86 -9.10 -0.19 -2.76
CA GLY A 86 -9.73 0.37 -3.96
C GLY A 86 -10.02 -0.69 -5.02
N ALA A 87 -9.54 -0.48 -6.25
CA ALA A 87 -9.48 -1.56 -7.23
C ALA A 87 -8.39 -2.58 -6.84
N PRO A 88 -8.59 -3.89 -7.11
CA PRO A 88 -7.62 -4.94 -6.75
C PRO A 88 -6.42 -4.99 -7.70
N VAL A 89 -5.74 -3.85 -7.89
CA VAL A 89 -4.47 -3.78 -8.62
C VAL A 89 -3.32 -4.30 -7.73
N PRO A 90 -2.17 -4.70 -8.31
CA PRO A 90 -1.10 -5.36 -7.56
C PRO A 90 -0.67 -4.64 -6.27
N ALA A 91 -0.54 -3.31 -6.30
CA ALA A 91 -0.16 -2.52 -5.13
C ALA A 91 -1.18 -2.64 -3.97
N VAL A 92 -2.48 -2.53 -4.27
CA VAL A 92 -3.56 -2.60 -3.26
C VAL A 92 -3.64 -4.00 -2.66
N VAL A 93 -3.44 -5.04 -3.48
CA VAL A 93 -3.41 -6.43 -3.02
C VAL A 93 -2.26 -6.66 -2.04
N LYS A 94 -1.06 -6.20 -2.38
CA LYS A 94 0.12 -6.33 -1.52
C LYS A 94 -0.04 -5.60 -0.18
N PHE A 95 -0.60 -4.38 -0.19
CA PHE A 95 -0.92 -3.67 1.06
C PHE A 95 -1.80 -4.49 2.00
N GLY A 96 -2.88 -5.07 1.47
CA GLY A 96 -3.81 -5.84 2.29
C GLY A 96 -3.22 -7.15 2.79
N ILE A 97 -2.43 -7.86 1.97
CA ILE A 97 -1.69 -9.05 2.40
C ILE A 97 -0.72 -8.70 3.53
N GLY A 98 0.08 -7.63 3.35
CA GLY A 98 0.99 -7.13 4.36
C GLY A 98 0.27 -6.79 5.66
N TYR A 99 -0.87 -6.11 5.58
CA TYR A 99 -1.68 -5.73 6.73
C TYR A 99 -2.14 -6.93 7.56
N VAL A 100 -2.64 -7.98 6.90
CA VAL A 100 -3.01 -9.22 7.58
C VAL A 100 -1.79 -9.86 8.24
N ALA A 101 -0.68 -9.98 7.53
CA ALA A 101 0.55 -10.57 8.06
C ALA A 101 1.07 -9.82 9.29
N GLY A 102 1.15 -8.49 9.23
CA GLY A 102 1.62 -7.64 10.32
C GLY A 102 0.73 -7.71 11.55
N ALA A 103 -0.60 -7.68 11.35
CA ALA A 103 -1.57 -7.76 12.45
C ALA A 103 -1.45 -9.08 13.21
N TYR A 104 -1.44 -10.22 12.51
CA TYR A 104 -1.32 -11.53 13.16
C TYR A 104 0.06 -11.79 13.74
N TYR A 105 1.12 -11.21 13.15
CA TYR A 105 2.46 -11.29 13.72
C TYR A 105 2.55 -10.59 15.07
N ALA A 106 2.04 -9.35 15.16
CA ALA A 106 1.93 -8.61 16.42
C ALA A 106 1.02 -9.33 17.44
N ALA A 107 -0.11 -9.87 16.99
CA ALA A 107 -1.03 -10.62 17.85
C ALA A 107 -0.34 -11.84 18.49
N ASN A 108 0.41 -12.61 17.69
CA ASN A 108 1.18 -13.75 18.17
C ASN A 108 2.31 -13.33 19.14
N GLU A 109 3.07 -12.29 18.82
CA GLU A 109 4.11 -11.73 19.71
C GLU A 109 3.53 -11.34 21.08
N MET A 110 2.34 -10.73 21.08
CA MET A 110 1.65 -10.28 22.29
C MET A 110 0.84 -11.37 23.00
N SER A 111 0.76 -12.58 22.43
CA SER A 111 -0.17 -13.65 22.88
C SER A 111 -1.61 -13.15 23.01
N LYS A 112 -2.07 -12.38 22.02
CA LYS A 112 -3.42 -11.78 21.97
C LYS A 112 -4.23 -12.37 20.82
N GLU A 113 -5.54 -12.47 21.03
CA GLU A 113 -6.50 -12.75 19.98
C GLU A 113 -6.95 -11.45 19.31
N ILE A 114 -7.10 -11.48 17.99
CA ILE A 114 -7.66 -10.41 17.18
C ILE A 114 -8.82 -10.96 16.34
N THR A 115 -9.80 -10.12 16.06
CA THR A 115 -10.93 -10.39 15.18
C THR A 115 -10.71 -9.66 13.86
N PHE A 116 -10.41 -10.43 12.81
CA PHE A 116 -10.31 -9.93 11.44
C PHE A 116 -10.98 -10.91 10.46
N PRO A 117 -12.32 -10.94 10.43
CA PRO A 117 -13.05 -11.89 9.59
C PRO A 117 -13.03 -11.47 8.11
N ALA A 118 -13.20 -12.46 7.22
CA ALA A 118 -13.23 -12.24 5.77
C ALA A 118 -14.25 -11.18 5.32
N ASN A 119 -15.39 -11.04 6.01
CA ASN A 119 -16.42 -10.03 5.70
C ASN A 119 -16.08 -8.61 6.21
N ARG A 120 -14.85 -8.39 6.70
CA ARG A 120 -14.23 -7.10 7.02
C ARG A 120 -12.99 -6.82 6.17
N TYR A 121 -12.85 -7.54 5.08
CA TYR A 121 -11.81 -7.31 4.07
C TYR A 121 -12.51 -7.21 2.71
N GLU A 122 -12.43 -6.07 2.04
CA GLU A 122 -13.11 -5.89 0.76
C GLU A 122 -12.38 -4.94 -0.19
N TYR A 123 -12.43 -5.24 -1.48
CA TYR A 123 -12.07 -4.33 -2.56
C TYR A 123 -13.32 -3.60 -3.04
N LEU A 124 -13.25 -2.27 -3.06
CA LEU A 124 -14.33 -1.39 -3.48
C LEU A 124 -14.52 -1.37 -5.00
N ASN A 125 -13.54 -1.88 -5.75
CA ASN A 125 -13.51 -1.84 -7.23
C ASN A 125 -13.58 -0.41 -7.79
N SER A 126 -13.11 0.57 -7.01
CA SER A 126 -13.07 1.98 -7.37
C SER A 126 -12.01 2.70 -6.54
N PHE A 127 -11.45 3.78 -7.10
CA PHE A 127 -10.62 4.75 -6.38
C PHE A 127 -11.34 6.07 -6.12
N ALA A 128 -12.61 6.19 -6.53
CA ALA A 128 -13.40 7.39 -6.35
C ALA A 128 -14.23 7.32 -5.04
N PRO A 129 -14.38 8.45 -4.33
CA PRO A 129 -15.27 8.52 -3.18
C PRO A 129 -16.72 8.26 -3.59
N ASP A 130 -17.45 7.54 -2.73
CA ASP A 130 -18.86 7.19 -2.94
C ASP A 130 -19.58 7.11 -1.57
N PRO A 131 -20.81 7.63 -1.42
CA PRO A 131 -21.62 7.47 -0.20
C PRO A 131 -21.87 6.02 0.22
N ASN A 132 -21.89 5.07 -0.72
CA ASN A 132 -22.01 3.65 -0.44
C ASN A 132 -20.76 3.11 0.27
N HIS A 133 -19.56 3.61 -0.07
CA HIS A 133 -18.34 3.29 0.66
C HIS A 133 -18.39 3.79 2.11
N THR A 134 -18.93 5.00 2.32
CA THR A 134 -19.14 5.56 3.67
C THR A 134 -20.11 4.70 4.47
N THR A 135 -21.24 4.32 3.86
CA THR A 135 -22.26 3.48 4.50
C THR A 135 -21.69 2.11 4.87
N LYS A 136 -20.88 1.51 3.99
CA LYS A 136 -20.19 0.25 4.23
C LYS A 136 -19.24 0.34 5.42
N ALA A 137 -18.32 1.30 5.41
CA ALA A 137 -17.38 1.51 6.52
C ALA A 137 -18.11 1.80 7.84
N ALA A 138 -19.16 2.63 7.82
CA ALA A 138 -19.99 2.91 8.98
C ALA A 138 -20.64 1.65 9.55
N SER A 139 -21.17 0.78 8.69
CA SER A 139 -21.76 -0.50 9.10
C SER A 139 -20.74 -1.45 9.76
N TRP A 140 -19.48 -1.42 9.30
CA TRP A 140 -18.41 -2.21 9.89
C TRP A 140 -18.02 -1.68 11.27
N TYR A 141 -17.96 -0.36 11.43
CA TYR A 141 -17.75 0.28 12.73
C TYR A 141 -18.89 0.00 13.71
N ASP A 142 -20.14 0.07 13.24
CA ASP A 142 -21.34 -0.26 14.04
C ASP A 142 -21.34 -1.73 14.50
N ALA A 143 -20.80 -2.61 13.67
CA ALA A 143 -20.62 -4.02 13.98
C ALA A 143 -19.31 -4.33 14.73
N GLY A 144 -18.65 -3.34 15.31
CA GLY A 144 -17.55 -3.54 16.26
C GLY A 144 -16.13 -3.37 15.69
N THR A 145 -15.95 -3.20 14.38
CA THR A 145 -14.63 -2.86 13.82
C THR A 145 -14.11 -1.60 14.51
N GLU A 146 -12.85 -1.57 14.93
CA GLU A 146 -12.25 -0.42 15.64
C GLU A 146 -11.39 0.42 14.71
N ILE A 147 -10.68 -0.25 13.80
CA ILE A 147 -9.74 0.37 12.88
C ILE A 147 -9.88 -0.22 11.49
N ILE A 148 -9.96 0.64 10.47
CA ILE A 148 -9.96 0.24 9.06
C ILE A 148 -8.69 0.76 8.40
N PHE A 149 -7.95 -0.12 7.71
CA PHE A 149 -6.91 0.31 6.79
C PHE A 149 -7.52 0.60 5.41
N ALA A 150 -7.43 1.85 4.95
CA ALA A 150 -8.10 2.33 3.75
C ALA A 150 -7.12 2.51 2.57
N CYS A 151 -6.84 1.42 1.85
CA CYS A 151 -5.95 1.40 0.68
C CYS A 151 -6.70 1.70 -0.63
N ALA A 152 -7.38 2.84 -0.70
CA ALA A 152 -8.37 3.08 -1.75
C ALA A 152 -8.24 4.43 -2.47
N GLY A 153 -7.08 5.08 -2.41
CA GLY A 153 -6.88 6.40 -2.99
C GLY A 153 -7.96 7.38 -2.53
N GLY A 154 -8.59 8.09 -3.47
CA GLY A 154 -9.68 9.03 -3.18
C GLY A 154 -10.90 8.38 -2.50
N ALA A 155 -11.16 7.08 -2.71
CA ALA A 155 -12.23 6.36 -2.02
C ALA A 155 -11.99 6.21 -0.52
N GLY A 156 -10.72 6.31 -0.06
CA GLY A 156 -10.37 6.33 1.35
C GLY A 156 -11.04 7.47 2.11
N ASN A 157 -11.34 8.60 1.44
CA ASN A 157 -12.05 9.73 2.04
C ASN A 157 -13.44 9.34 2.55
N SER A 158 -14.11 8.38 1.88
CA SER A 158 -15.40 7.86 2.36
C SER A 158 -15.27 7.13 3.70
N VAL A 159 -14.13 6.48 3.97
CA VAL A 159 -13.83 5.79 5.23
C VAL A 159 -13.52 6.80 6.33
N PHE A 160 -12.83 7.90 6.02
CA PHE A 160 -12.58 8.99 6.96
C PHE A 160 -13.89 9.60 7.45
N VAL A 161 -14.78 9.96 6.52
CA VAL A 161 -16.12 10.49 6.85
C VAL A 161 -16.91 9.52 7.73
N ALA A 162 -16.84 8.21 7.44
CA ALA A 162 -17.52 7.21 8.25
C ALA A 162 -16.96 7.14 9.69
N ALA A 163 -15.64 7.24 9.87
CA ALA A 163 -15.00 7.22 11.17
C ALA A 163 -15.28 8.49 11.98
N GLU A 164 -15.36 9.66 11.33
CA GLU A 164 -15.64 10.95 11.98
C GLU A 164 -17.00 10.96 12.68
N GLY A 165 -17.99 10.25 12.11
CA GLY A 165 -19.30 10.06 12.71
C GLY A 165 -19.35 9.09 13.89
N LYS A 166 -18.21 8.52 14.32
CA LYS A 166 -18.14 7.47 15.35
C LYS A 166 -17.14 7.81 16.47
N THR A 167 -17.47 7.39 17.68
CA THR A 167 -16.57 7.49 18.84
C THR A 167 -15.57 6.34 18.83
N ASP A 168 -14.30 6.63 19.11
CA ASP A 168 -13.20 5.65 19.23
C ASP A 168 -13.01 4.71 18.03
N LYS A 169 -13.37 5.19 16.82
CA LYS A 169 -13.09 4.52 15.55
C LYS A 169 -12.01 5.27 14.76
N TRP A 170 -11.12 4.51 14.14
CA TRP A 170 -9.89 5.02 13.56
C TRP A 170 -9.65 4.50 12.15
N VAL A 171 -8.86 5.24 11.39
CA VAL A 171 -8.45 4.87 10.04
C VAL A 171 -6.94 4.92 9.94
N ILE A 172 -6.36 3.94 9.24
CA ILE A 172 -4.99 4.05 8.72
C ILE A 172 -5.12 4.52 7.27
N GLY A 173 -4.54 5.69 6.98
CA GLY A 173 -4.43 6.21 5.62
C GLY A 173 -3.38 5.49 4.78
N VAL A 174 -3.20 5.90 3.53
CA VAL A 174 -2.26 5.29 2.58
C VAL A 174 -1.58 6.35 1.71
N ASP A 175 -0.47 5.96 1.08
CA ASP A 175 0.34 6.71 0.11
C ASP A 175 1.08 7.91 0.70
N VAL A 176 0.36 8.87 1.27
CA VAL A 176 0.92 10.08 1.87
C VAL A 176 0.55 10.17 3.34
N ASP A 177 1.12 11.13 4.05
CA ASP A 177 0.63 11.46 5.38
C ASP A 177 -0.75 12.15 5.28
N GLN A 178 -1.79 11.43 5.72
CA GLN A 178 -3.17 11.90 5.66
C GLN A 178 -3.67 12.49 6.99
N GLU A 179 -2.77 12.76 7.95
CA GLU A 179 -3.06 13.37 9.26
C GLU A 179 -3.98 14.60 9.17
N ALA A 180 -3.73 15.48 8.21
CA ALA A 180 -4.46 16.71 8.00
C ALA A 180 -5.83 16.52 7.33
N GLN A 181 -6.09 15.33 6.77
CA GLN A 181 -7.33 15.04 6.04
C GLN A 181 -8.48 14.65 6.98
N SER A 182 -8.15 14.11 8.17
CA SER A 182 -9.16 13.78 9.19
C SER A 182 -8.54 13.62 10.58
N PRO A 183 -9.21 14.05 11.65
CA PRO A 183 -8.79 13.74 13.03
C PRO A 183 -8.85 12.24 13.36
N LYS A 184 -9.50 11.43 12.50
CA LYS A 184 -9.62 9.98 12.69
C LYS A 184 -8.54 9.17 11.99
N VAL A 185 -7.68 9.81 11.19
CA VAL A 185 -6.47 9.17 10.68
C VAL A 185 -5.49 9.03 11.85
N ILE A 186 -5.26 7.80 12.31
CA ILE A 186 -4.34 7.52 13.42
C ILE A 186 -2.87 7.51 12.97
N SER A 187 -2.66 7.08 11.72
CA SER A 187 -1.38 7.09 11.00
C SER A 187 -1.67 6.85 9.51
N SER A 188 -0.64 6.80 8.68
CA SER A 188 -0.75 6.47 7.27
C SER A 188 0.36 5.52 6.83
N SER A 189 0.03 4.51 6.03
CA SER A 189 1.00 3.62 5.39
C SER A 189 1.52 4.26 4.11
N MET A 190 2.63 4.97 4.22
CA MET A 190 3.14 5.84 3.17
C MET A 190 3.93 5.10 2.11
N LYS A 191 3.85 5.62 0.89
CA LYS A 191 4.76 5.39 -0.23
C LYS A 191 5.40 6.73 -0.57
N LEU A 192 6.74 6.82 -0.52
CA LEU A 192 7.45 8.08 -0.77
C LEU A 192 7.53 8.39 -2.27
N LEU A 193 6.37 8.50 -2.92
CA LEU A 193 6.18 8.70 -4.36
C LEU A 193 6.92 9.93 -4.86
N ALA A 194 6.73 11.08 -4.17
CA ALA A 194 7.39 12.33 -4.53
C ALA A 194 8.92 12.19 -4.49
N GLN A 195 9.45 11.63 -3.41
CA GLN A 195 10.89 11.41 -3.26
C GLN A 195 11.44 10.45 -4.33
N ALA A 196 10.70 9.38 -4.65
CA ALA A 196 11.13 8.43 -5.67
C ALA A 196 11.17 9.06 -7.07
N VAL A 197 10.19 9.91 -7.40
CA VAL A 197 10.17 10.67 -8.66
C VAL A 197 11.29 11.71 -8.69
N GLU A 198 11.50 12.46 -7.60
CA GLU A 198 12.59 13.45 -7.49
C GLU A 198 13.97 12.81 -7.66
N GLN A 199 14.19 11.64 -7.05
CA GLN A 199 15.42 10.86 -7.20
C GLN A 199 15.65 10.48 -8.67
N GLU A 200 14.62 9.99 -9.36
CA GLU A 200 14.76 9.56 -10.75
C GLU A 200 14.89 10.73 -11.72
N LEU A 201 14.19 11.85 -11.47
CA LEU A 201 14.39 13.09 -12.22
C LEU A 201 15.81 13.65 -12.03
N THR A 202 16.36 13.57 -10.81
CA THR A 202 17.75 13.95 -10.53
C THR A 202 18.72 13.06 -11.30
N ALA A 203 18.52 11.74 -11.23
CA ALA A 203 19.35 10.77 -11.96
C ALA A 203 19.31 11.05 -13.48
N LEU A 204 18.14 11.36 -14.03
CA LEU A 204 17.96 11.67 -15.45
C LEU A 204 18.60 13.00 -15.87
N ILE A 205 18.24 14.09 -15.20
CA ILE A 205 18.49 15.46 -15.68
C ILE A 205 19.83 16.00 -15.20
N ILE A 206 20.26 15.63 -13.99
CA ILE A 206 21.44 16.20 -13.34
C ILE A 206 22.62 15.24 -13.46
N ASP A 207 22.42 13.96 -13.13
CA ASP A 207 23.52 13.02 -12.99
C ASP A 207 23.85 12.25 -14.27
N ASN A 208 22.99 12.34 -15.30
CA ASN A 208 23.07 11.54 -16.52
C ASN A 208 23.20 10.03 -16.24
N ALA A 209 22.45 9.57 -15.24
CA ALA A 209 22.45 8.22 -14.67
C ALA A 209 21.04 7.60 -14.64
N PHE A 210 20.17 7.97 -15.59
CA PHE A 210 18.81 7.48 -15.71
C PHE A 210 18.73 5.95 -15.62
N ASN A 211 17.77 5.43 -14.86
CA ASN A 211 17.56 3.99 -14.67
C ASN A 211 16.69 3.37 -15.78
N GLY A 212 16.75 3.94 -16.97
CA GLY A 212 16.04 3.45 -18.14
C GLY A 212 16.28 1.96 -18.43
N GLY A 213 15.21 1.25 -18.80
CA GLY A 213 15.19 -0.19 -19.02
C GLY A 213 15.14 -1.03 -17.74
N LYS A 214 14.84 -0.43 -16.57
CA LYS A 214 14.80 -1.13 -15.28
C LYS A 214 13.48 -0.92 -14.55
N ALA A 215 13.17 -1.87 -13.68
CA ALA A 215 12.22 -1.71 -12.58
C ALA A 215 12.98 -1.56 -11.27
N LEU A 216 12.86 -0.40 -10.63
CA LEU A 216 13.34 -0.16 -9.28
C LEU A 216 12.34 -0.78 -8.29
N SER A 217 12.85 -1.43 -7.25
CA SER A 217 12.05 -1.92 -6.13
C SER A 217 12.37 -1.08 -4.90
N LYS A 218 11.35 -0.42 -4.35
CA LYS A 218 11.45 0.57 -3.27
C LYS A 218 10.69 0.09 -2.05
N GLY A 219 11.41 -0.33 -1.01
CA GLY A 219 10.83 -0.81 0.25
C GLY A 219 11.42 -0.15 1.48
N VAL A 220 11.28 -0.80 2.63
CA VAL A 220 11.81 -0.31 3.92
C VAL A 220 13.33 -0.17 3.88
N HIS A 221 14.03 -1.03 3.13
CA HIS A 221 15.48 -0.94 2.94
C HIS A 221 15.93 0.35 2.25
N GLN A 222 15.08 0.95 1.42
CA GLN A 222 15.33 2.23 0.75
C GLN A 222 14.62 3.39 1.47
N ASP A 223 14.11 3.15 2.69
CA ASP A 223 13.27 4.08 3.45
C ASP A 223 12.12 4.66 2.62
N SER A 224 11.62 3.91 1.63
CA SER A 224 10.67 4.40 0.62
C SER A 224 9.22 4.05 0.93
N VAL A 225 9.00 3.25 1.97
CA VAL A 225 7.68 2.94 2.54
C VAL A 225 7.77 2.93 4.06
N GLY A 226 6.67 3.25 4.74
CA GLY A 226 6.61 3.23 6.20
C GLY A 226 5.52 4.10 6.80
N LEU A 227 5.55 4.27 8.12
CA LEU A 227 4.63 5.14 8.86
C LEU A 227 5.29 6.51 9.12
N PRO A 228 4.52 7.63 9.08
CA PRO A 228 5.06 8.95 9.41
C PRO A 228 5.40 9.01 10.91
N THR A 229 6.56 9.57 11.24
CA THR A 229 7.05 9.68 12.64
C THR A 229 6.98 11.10 13.20
N ALA A 230 6.43 12.05 12.45
CA ALA A 230 6.20 13.41 12.94
C ALA A 230 5.18 13.40 14.09
N THR A 231 5.35 14.31 15.06
CA THR A 231 4.58 14.33 16.32
C THR A 231 3.05 14.34 16.10
N ASN A 232 2.57 15.10 15.11
CA ASN A 232 1.12 15.19 14.84
C ASN A 232 0.57 13.96 14.11
N SER A 233 1.42 13.26 13.35
CA SER A 233 1.08 12.11 12.52
C SER A 233 1.18 10.78 13.26
N TRP A 234 1.94 10.76 14.38
CA TRP A 234 2.05 9.62 15.27
C TRP A 234 0.95 9.66 16.34
N ARG A 235 -0.30 9.35 15.95
CA ARG A 235 -1.45 9.39 16.88
C ARG A 235 -1.75 8.05 17.55
N TRP A 236 -0.85 7.08 17.43
CA TRP A 236 -0.87 5.86 18.22
C TRP A 236 -0.85 6.19 19.72
N ARG A 237 -1.60 5.43 20.52
CA ARG A 237 -1.82 5.63 21.96
C ARG A 237 -0.75 4.95 22.82
N THR A 238 -0.38 3.72 22.46
CA THR A 238 0.59 2.91 23.22
C THR A 238 1.77 2.47 22.36
N TYR A 239 1.59 2.36 21.05
CA TYR A 239 2.70 2.01 20.16
C TYR A 239 3.63 3.21 19.94
N THR A 240 4.92 3.02 20.21
CA THR A 240 5.91 4.10 20.21
C THR A 240 6.74 4.13 18.93
N VAL A 241 7.31 5.30 18.60
CA VAL A 241 8.27 5.42 17.49
C VAL A 241 9.48 4.51 17.70
N ALA A 242 9.91 4.30 18.94
CA ALA A 242 11.02 3.41 19.26
C ALA A 242 10.71 1.95 18.88
N GLU A 243 9.54 1.43 19.29
CA GLU A 243 9.10 0.08 18.88
C GLU A 243 8.95 -0.04 17.36
N TYR A 244 8.55 1.04 16.69
CA TYR A 244 8.53 1.07 15.22
C TYR A 244 9.91 1.00 14.59
N GLN A 245 10.93 1.65 15.17
CA GLN A 245 12.31 1.50 14.70
C GLN A 245 12.85 0.09 14.94
N ASP A 246 12.46 -0.55 16.04
CA ASP A 246 12.79 -1.96 16.30
C ASP A 246 12.16 -2.88 15.23
N LEU A 247 10.89 -2.65 14.88
CA LEU A 247 10.23 -3.35 13.79
C LEU A 247 10.95 -3.12 12.45
N LEU A 248 11.30 -1.88 12.10
CA LEU A 248 12.03 -1.59 10.87
C LEU A 248 13.40 -2.29 10.84
N THR A 249 14.08 -2.38 11.98
CA THR A 249 15.35 -3.10 12.11
C THR A 249 15.15 -4.60 11.85
N LEU A 250 14.10 -5.20 12.41
CA LEU A 250 13.72 -6.59 12.13
C LEU A 250 13.41 -6.80 10.65
N MET A 251 12.62 -5.92 10.05
CA MET A 251 12.23 -6.06 8.64
C MET A 251 13.40 -5.87 7.67
N LYS A 252 14.42 -5.10 8.07
CA LYS A 252 15.68 -4.92 7.32
C LYS A 252 16.70 -6.04 7.55
N ALA A 253 16.45 -6.95 8.49
CA ALA A 253 17.36 -8.04 8.79
C ALA A 253 17.26 -9.17 7.77
N ASP A 254 18.38 -9.85 7.52
CA ASP A 254 18.41 -11.02 6.65
C ASP A 254 17.45 -12.10 7.15
N GLY A 255 16.59 -12.59 6.26
CA GLY A 255 15.63 -13.67 6.55
C GLY A 255 14.24 -13.21 7.00
N PHE A 256 13.98 -11.90 7.11
CA PHE A 256 12.61 -11.38 7.17
C PHE A 256 12.08 -11.11 5.76
N ALA A 257 10.89 -11.61 5.46
CA ALA A 257 10.17 -11.30 4.22
C ALA A 257 8.67 -11.22 4.52
N ALA A 258 8.07 -10.05 4.23
CA ALA A 258 6.62 -9.92 4.25
C ALA A 258 6.02 -10.70 3.06
N PRO A 259 4.89 -11.40 3.25
CA PRO A 259 4.27 -12.15 2.16
C PRO A 259 3.68 -11.21 1.10
N THR A 260 3.77 -11.60 -0.16
CA THR A 260 3.28 -10.82 -1.31
C THR A 260 2.08 -11.46 -2.01
N THR A 261 1.82 -12.75 -1.73
CA THR A 261 0.73 -13.52 -2.32
C THR A 261 -0.09 -14.22 -1.24
N LYS A 262 -1.32 -14.64 -1.55
CA LYS A 262 -2.15 -15.42 -0.61
C LYS A 262 -1.49 -16.74 -0.17
N ILE A 263 -0.67 -17.36 -1.03
CA ILE A 263 0.07 -18.60 -0.72
C ILE A 263 1.19 -18.31 0.28
N GLU A 264 1.95 -17.24 0.04
CA GLU A 264 2.99 -16.79 0.97
C GLU A 264 2.38 -16.36 2.30
N LEU A 265 1.21 -15.70 2.29
CA LEU A 265 0.49 -15.29 3.49
C LEU A 265 0.10 -16.51 4.34
N ALA A 266 -0.47 -17.55 3.72
CA ALA A 266 -0.81 -18.79 4.42
C ALA A 266 0.43 -19.42 5.09
N THR A 267 1.55 -19.48 4.35
CA THR A 267 2.82 -20.00 4.86
C THR A 267 3.34 -19.15 6.02
N PHE A 268 3.33 -17.83 5.86
CA PHE A 268 3.77 -16.87 6.89
C PHE A 268 2.95 -17.02 8.18
N LEU A 269 1.62 -17.05 8.08
CA LEU A 269 0.74 -17.17 9.24
C LEU A 269 0.94 -18.50 9.99
N LYS A 270 1.18 -19.58 9.24
CA LYS A 270 1.49 -20.89 9.82
C LYS A 270 2.84 -20.89 10.55
N ASP A 271 3.88 -20.39 9.89
CA ASP A 271 5.26 -20.54 10.37
C ASP A 271 5.67 -19.46 11.37
N LYS A 272 5.06 -18.28 11.33
CA LYS A 272 5.44 -17.11 12.12
C LYS A 272 4.35 -16.63 13.10
N CYS A 273 3.10 -17.05 12.91
CA CYS A 273 1.96 -16.52 13.69
C CYS A 273 1.14 -17.60 14.42
N GLY A 274 1.69 -18.81 14.58
CA GLY A 274 1.03 -19.88 15.35
C GLY A 274 -0.19 -20.50 14.65
N ASN A 275 -0.38 -20.25 13.35
CA ASN A 275 -1.50 -20.71 12.54
C ASN A 275 -2.89 -20.38 13.14
N PRO A 276 -3.29 -19.10 13.16
CA PRO A 276 -4.53 -18.65 13.81
C PRO A 276 -5.78 -19.37 13.28
N ALA A 277 -6.68 -19.76 14.18
CA ALA A 277 -7.90 -20.45 13.80
C ALA A 277 -8.82 -19.57 12.93
N GLY A 278 -9.39 -20.15 11.87
CA GLY A 278 -10.37 -19.46 11.02
C GLY A 278 -9.80 -18.42 10.03
N VAL A 279 -8.47 -18.25 9.99
CA VAL A 279 -7.80 -17.26 9.11
C VAL A 279 -7.87 -17.61 7.62
N GLU A 280 -8.17 -18.87 7.27
CA GLU A 280 -8.27 -19.35 5.89
C GLU A 280 -9.29 -18.55 5.05
N ALA A 281 -10.46 -18.25 5.62
CA ALA A 281 -11.47 -17.46 4.93
C ALA A 281 -10.99 -16.04 4.63
N LEU A 282 -10.20 -15.45 5.54
CA LEU A 282 -9.59 -14.14 5.33
C LEU A 282 -8.53 -14.20 4.23
N ILE A 283 -7.63 -15.19 4.27
CA ILE A 283 -6.59 -15.39 3.24
C ILE A 283 -7.22 -15.45 1.85
N ASN A 284 -8.34 -16.18 1.69
CA ASN A 284 -9.02 -16.35 0.40
C ASN A 284 -9.54 -15.04 -0.20
N VAL A 285 -9.89 -14.04 0.63
CA VAL A 285 -10.35 -12.73 0.13
C VAL A 285 -9.24 -11.71 -0.02
N THR A 286 -8.03 -11.99 0.50
CA THR A 286 -6.90 -11.04 0.39
C THR A 286 -6.40 -10.84 -1.04
N GLN A 287 -6.53 -11.84 -1.89
CA GLN A 287 -6.12 -11.76 -3.29
C GLN A 287 -7.22 -12.41 -4.14
N PRO A 288 -7.90 -11.62 -4.99
CA PRO A 288 -8.86 -12.18 -5.94
C PRO A 288 -8.19 -13.25 -6.80
N ASP A 289 -8.95 -14.27 -7.18
CA ASP A 289 -8.47 -15.23 -8.17
C ASP A 289 -8.22 -14.49 -9.49
N SER A 290 -7.11 -14.80 -10.15
CA SER A 290 -6.84 -14.30 -11.49
C SER A 290 -7.92 -14.84 -12.45
N GLU A 291 -8.65 -13.95 -13.12
CA GLU A 291 -9.46 -14.29 -14.29
C GLU A 291 -8.59 -14.78 -15.46
#